data_AF-A0A948B441-F1
#
_entry.id   AF-A0A948B441-F1
#
_cell.length_a   1.000
_cell.length_b   1.000
_cell.length_c   1.000
_cell.angle_alpha   90.00
_cell.angle_beta   90.00
_cell.angle_gamma   90.00
#
_symmetry.space_group_name_H-M   'P 1'
#
loop_
_entity.id
_entity.type
_entity.pdbx_description
1 polymer ?
#
loop_
_entity_poly.entity_id
_entity_poly.type
_entity_poly.pdbx_seq_one_letter_code
_entity_poly.pdbx_strand_id
1 'polypeptide(L)'
;MKTFFLRNWLGIVLVCLAAALGAKAQEFEEPPPLGPPPDEMPPPGALDSPKTAGPPPGPEAPVDIWMNRMHQRNPDEFRRFQRMRHQDPEGFRKELVTRLGRKRLEASMAAHPRLRAFLETLPEPERMDVILALSRALRPEGPPTPPNESAGPETRQLREDINRLAGECRKTDDPAQREKLQAELRVKLGEMFDTREKERERHISRIQSEIAKLQQMLESRRASREEIIERRLRELTEDETLQW
;
A
#
# COMPACT_ATOMS: atom_id res chain seq x y z
N MET A 1 -4.15 10.51 38.77
CA MET A 1 -3.92 9.15 38.22
C MET A 1 -5.13 8.54 37.50
N LYS A 2 -6.11 9.32 37.00
CA LYS A 2 -7.32 8.77 36.33
C LYS A 2 -7.27 8.78 34.79
N THR A 3 -6.27 9.42 34.18
CA THR A 3 -6.18 9.61 32.71
C THR A 3 -5.37 8.54 31.98
N PHE A 4 -4.70 7.63 32.70
CA PHE A 4 -3.88 6.59 32.06
C PHE A 4 -4.68 5.35 31.62
N PHE A 5 -5.87 5.12 32.18
CA PHE A 5 -6.65 3.90 31.89
C PHE A 5 -7.51 3.98 30.61
N LEU A 6 -7.99 5.16 30.20
CA LEU A 6 -8.83 5.29 29.00
C LEU A 6 -8.07 5.12 27.67
N ARG A 7 -6.75 5.36 27.63
CA ARG A 7 -5.94 5.19 26.41
C ARG A 7 -5.70 3.72 26.03
N ASN A 8 -5.81 2.79 26.98
CA ASN A 8 -5.52 1.37 26.73
C ASN A 8 -6.75 0.57 26.27
N TRP A 9 -7.97 1.07 26.51
CA TRP A 9 -9.20 0.36 26.15
C TRP A 9 -9.60 0.53 24.68
N LEU A 10 -9.31 1.71 24.09
CA LEU A 10 -9.57 1.98 22.66
C LEU A 10 -8.69 1.13 21.71
N GLY A 11 -7.51 0.70 22.15
CA GLY A 11 -6.65 -0.19 21.37
C GLY A 11 -7.17 -1.63 21.25
N ILE A 12 -7.91 -2.11 22.26
CA ILE A 12 -8.42 -3.50 22.28
C ILE A 12 -9.64 -3.66 21.37
N VAL A 13 -10.51 -2.65 21.28
CA VAL A 13 -11.72 -2.70 20.43
C VAL A 13 -11.35 -2.65 18.93
N LEU A 14 -10.24 -1.99 18.56
CA LEU A 14 -9.80 -1.90 17.16
C LEU A 14 -9.15 -3.19 16.64
N VAL A 15 -8.50 -3.98 17.51
CA VAL A 15 -7.91 -5.27 17.13
C VAL A 15 -8.97 -6.36 16.94
N CYS A 16 -10.08 -6.30 17.68
CA CYS A 16 -11.16 -7.29 17.53
C CYS A 16 -11.99 -7.12 16.24
N LEU A 17 -12.07 -5.91 15.65
CA LEU A 17 -12.83 -5.71 14.41
C LEU A 17 -12.09 -6.25 13.17
N ALA A 18 -10.75 -6.33 13.21
CA ALA A 18 -9.95 -6.89 12.11
C ALA A 18 -10.01 -8.43 12.07
N ALA A 19 -10.20 -9.10 13.21
CA ALA A 19 -10.27 -10.55 13.29
C ALA A 19 -11.62 -11.13 12.78
N ALA A 20 -12.67 -10.32 12.69
CA ALA A 20 -14.00 -10.78 12.26
C ALA A 20 -14.18 -10.85 10.73
N LEU A 21 -13.18 -10.43 9.94
CA LEU A 21 -13.28 -10.29 8.47
C LEU A 21 -12.39 -11.22 7.64
N GLY A 22 -11.69 -12.21 8.23
CA GLY A 22 -10.81 -13.05 7.41
C GLY A 22 -10.41 -14.39 7.99
N ALA A 23 -11.20 -15.43 7.70
CA ALA A 23 -10.72 -16.81 7.66
C ALA A 23 -11.59 -17.67 6.73
N LYS A 24 -11.50 -17.41 5.42
CA LYS A 24 -11.68 -18.49 4.44
C LYS A 24 -10.29 -18.84 3.94
N ALA A 25 -9.75 -19.94 4.45
CA ALA A 25 -8.56 -20.57 3.90
C ALA A 25 -8.86 -20.87 2.42
N GLN A 26 -8.16 -20.17 1.53
CA GLN A 26 -8.19 -20.46 0.11
C GLN A 26 -7.24 -21.64 -0.08
N GLU A 27 -7.82 -22.83 -0.28
CA GLU A 27 -7.08 -24.02 -0.70
C GLU A 27 -6.33 -23.67 -1.99
N PHE A 28 -5.01 -23.78 -1.91
CA PHE A 28 -4.12 -23.53 -3.02
C PHE A 28 -4.14 -24.80 -3.88
N GLU A 29 -5.00 -24.82 -4.90
CA GLU A 29 -4.99 -25.89 -5.91
C GLU A 29 -3.60 -25.98 -6.53
N GLU A 30 -3.03 -27.19 -6.53
CA GLU A 30 -1.76 -27.47 -7.21
C GLU A 30 -1.86 -27.08 -8.69
N PRO A 31 -0.85 -26.40 -9.25
CA PRO A 31 -0.86 -26.05 -10.66
C PRO A 31 -0.93 -27.33 -11.51
N PRO A 32 -1.78 -27.37 -12.55
CA PRO A 32 -1.90 -28.55 -13.39
C PRO A 32 -0.54 -28.92 -14.02
N PRO A 33 -0.28 -30.22 -14.24
CA PRO A 33 0.97 -30.68 -14.81
C PRO A 33 1.21 -30.04 -16.18
N LEU A 34 2.44 -29.55 -16.38
CA LEU A 34 2.93 -29.02 -17.65
C LEU A 34 2.70 -30.07 -18.74
N GLY A 35 1.92 -29.70 -19.75
CA GLY A 35 1.68 -30.54 -20.92
C GLY A 35 2.98 -30.91 -21.66
N PRO A 36 2.93 -31.95 -22.50
CA PRO A 36 4.10 -32.41 -23.24
C PRO A 36 4.69 -31.28 -24.12
N PRO A 37 6.02 -31.26 -24.32
CA PRO A 37 6.65 -30.29 -25.20
C PRO A 37 6.07 -30.40 -26.61
N PRO A 38 5.78 -29.28 -27.29
CA PRO A 38 5.28 -29.31 -28.66
C PRO A 38 6.36 -29.87 -29.58
N ASP A 39 6.09 -31.04 -30.16
CA ASP A 39 6.83 -31.59 -31.28
C ASP A 39 6.71 -30.65 -32.50
N GLU A 40 7.87 -30.40 -33.11
CA GLU A 40 8.08 -30.05 -34.51
C GLU A 40 7.19 -28.94 -35.10
N MET A 41 7.63 -27.69 -34.95
CA MET A 41 7.18 -26.62 -35.85
C MET A 41 7.83 -26.78 -37.24
N PRO A 42 7.05 -26.67 -38.33
CA PRO A 42 7.57 -26.64 -39.70
C PRO A 42 8.37 -25.35 -39.99
N PRO A 43 9.27 -25.37 -40.99
CA PRO A 43 10.16 -24.25 -41.30
C PRO A 43 9.41 -23.01 -41.84
N PRO A 44 9.97 -21.80 -41.63
CA PRO A 44 9.26 -20.55 -41.85
C PRO A 44 9.20 -20.20 -43.35
N GLY A 45 8.07 -20.51 -43.97
CA GLY A 45 7.63 -19.88 -45.22
C GLY A 45 6.95 -18.54 -44.92
N ALA A 46 7.32 -17.51 -45.68
CA ALA A 46 6.85 -16.14 -45.56
C ALA A 46 5.31 -16.03 -45.56
N LEU A 47 4.72 -15.99 -44.35
CA LEU A 47 3.35 -15.56 -44.14
C LEU A 47 3.38 -14.07 -43.85
N ASP A 48 2.74 -13.30 -44.73
CA ASP A 48 2.36 -11.91 -44.49
C ASP A 48 1.81 -11.80 -43.08
N SER A 49 2.57 -11.14 -42.20
CA SER A 49 2.21 -11.02 -40.80
C SER A 49 0.85 -10.34 -40.72
N PRO A 50 -0.22 -11.02 -40.27
CA PRO A 50 -1.52 -10.40 -40.12
C PRO A 50 -1.30 -9.23 -39.16
N LYS A 51 -1.63 -8.02 -39.64
CA LYS A 51 -1.62 -6.77 -38.88
C LYS A 51 -2.17 -7.07 -37.50
N THR A 52 -1.26 -7.23 -36.53
CA THR A 52 -1.59 -7.70 -35.20
C THR A 52 -2.56 -6.68 -34.63
N ALA A 53 -3.83 -7.10 -34.48
CA ALA A 53 -4.77 -6.35 -33.67
C ALA A 53 -4.07 -6.15 -32.33
N GLY A 54 -3.83 -4.88 -31.98
CA GLY A 54 -3.11 -4.55 -30.75
C GLY A 54 -3.73 -5.27 -29.55
N PRO A 55 -2.95 -5.49 -28.48
CA PRO A 55 -3.47 -6.07 -27.26
C PRO A 55 -4.77 -5.34 -26.89
N PRO A 56 -5.84 -6.08 -26.51
CA PRO A 56 -7.12 -5.47 -26.17
C PRO A 56 -6.89 -4.36 -25.15
N PRO A 57 -7.56 -3.20 -25.28
CA PRO A 57 -7.38 -2.10 -24.35
C PRO A 57 -7.57 -2.65 -22.94
N GLY A 58 -6.51 -2.56 -22.13
CA GLY A 58 -6.56 -3.02 -20.74
C GLY A 58 -7.68 -2.32 -19.97
N PRO A 59 -8.08 -2.85 -18.81
CA PRO A 59 -9.08 -2.18 -17.97
C PRO A 59 -8.67 -0.72 -17.76
N GLU A 60 -9.59 0.21 -18.04
CA GLU A 60 -9.33 1.65 -17.92
C GLU A 60 -8.70 1.95 -16.55
N ALA A 61 -7.64 2.76 -16.55
CA ALA A 61 -7.00 3.10 -15.28
C ALA A 61 -8.03 3.79 -14.36
N PRO A 62 -8.02 3.55 -13.04
CA PRO A 62 -8.98 4.14 -12.11
C PRO A 62 -9.08 5.68 -12.20
N VAL A 63 -7.99 6.32 -12.61
CA VAL A 63 -7.93 7.77 -12.86
C VAL A 63 -8.77 8.16 -14.08
N ASP A 64 -8.72 7.38 -15.17
CA ASP A 64 -9.47 7.65 -16.40
C ASP A 64 -10.98 7.47 -16.17
N ILE A 65 -11.37 6.44 -15.40
CA ILE A 65 -12.77 6.26 -14.98
C ILE A 65 -13.28 7.47 -14.18
N TRP A 66 -12.45 8.00 -13.28
CA TRP A 66 -12.79 9.19 -12.50
C TRP A 66 -12.86 10.45 -13.36
N MET A 67 -11.93 10.62 -14.30
CA MET A 67 -11.90 11.72 -15.27
C MET A 67 -13.14 11.68 -16.18
N ASN A 68 -13.57 10.51 -16.64
CA ASN A 68 -14.80 10.33 -17.41
C ASN A 68 -16.05 10.72 -16.60
N ARG A 69 -16.13 10.31 -15.32
CA ARG A 69 -17.22 10.77 -14.44
C ARG A 69 -17.20 12.27 -14.20
N MET A 70 -16.02 12.87 -14.11
CA MET A 70 -15.88 14.32 -13.98
C MET A 70 -16.34 15.04 -15.24
N HIS A 71 -15.97 14.53 -16.42
CA HIS A 71 -16.38 15.09 -17.69
C HIS A 71 -17.91 15.20 -17.79
N GLN A 72 -18.63 14.16 -17.35
CA GLN A 72 -20.10 14.13 -17.37
C GLN A 72 -20.73 15.12 -16.38
N ARG A 73 -20.11 15.34 -15.21
CA ARG A 73 -20.70 16.18 -14.13
C ARG A 73 -20.27 17.64 -14.18
N ASN A 74 -19.04 17.91 -14.60
CA ASN A 74 -18.45 19.24 -14.63
C ASN A 74 -17.43 19.35 -15.78
N PRO A 75 -17.90 19.67 -17.01
CA PRO A 75 -17.05 19.67 -18.20
C PRO A 75 -15.96 20.74 -18.16
N ASP A 76 -16.21 21.90 -17.54
CA ASP A 76 -15.22 22.99 -17.46
C ASP A 76 -14.05 22.63 -16.54
N GLU A 77 -14.36 21.98 -15.42
CA GLU A 77 -13.34 21.50 -14.52
C GLU A 77 -12.53 20.36 -15.13
N PHE A 78 -13.18 19.46 -15.88
CA PHE A 78 -12.47 18.46 -16.67
C PHE A 78 -11.48 19.09 -17.65
N ARG A 79 -11.88 20.14 -18.38
CA ARG A 79 -10.97 20.90 -19.26
C ARG A 79 -9.81 21.52 -18.50
N ARG A 80 -10.04 22.05 -17.29
CA ARG A 80 -8.96 22.55 -16.40
C ARG A 80 -7.97 21.44 -16.06
N PHE A 81 -8.45 20.26 -15.64
CA PHE A 81 -7.59 19.13 -15.30
C PHE A 81 -6.84 18.57 -16.51
N GLN A 82 -7.44 18.54 -17.70
CA GLN A 82 -6.73 18.17 -18.93
C GLN A 82 -5.60 19.16 -19.24
N ARG A 83 -5.86 20.48 -19.18
CA ARG A 83 -4.81 21.49 -19.36
C ARG A 83 -3.69 21.32 -18.34
N MET A 84 -4.03 21.13 -17.08
CA MET A 84 -3.06 20.92 -16.00
C MET A 84 -2.23 19.65 -16.24
N ARG A 85 -2.83 18.55 -16.68
CA ARG A 85 -2.11 17.30 -17.00
C ARG A 85 -1.02 17.50 -18.06
N HIS A 86 -1.23 18.40 -19.02
CA HIS A 86 -0.26 18.70 -20.07
C HIS A 86 0.77 19.75 -19.66
N GLN A 87 0.34 20.81 -18.98
CA GLN A 87 1.20 21.95 -18.62
C GLN A 87 2.03 21.69 -17.36
N ASP A 88 1.44 21.04 -16.36
CA ASP A 88 2.05 20.74 -15.06
C ASP A 88 1.59 19.36 -14.55
N PRO A 89 2.27 18.28 -15.00
CA PRO A 89 1.93 16.92 -14.56
C PRO A 89 2.08 16.71 -13.05
N GLU A 90 2.94 17.48 -12.37
CA GLU A 90 3.14 17.36 -10.92
C GLU A 90 2.00 18.02 -10.15
N GLY A 91 1.64 19.25 -10.52
CA GLY A 91 0.48 19.96 -9.99
C GLY A 91 -0.81 19.16 -10.20
N PHE A 92 -0.98 18.55 -11.37
CA PHE A 92 -2.11 17.64 -11.63
C PHE A 92 -2.17 16.49 -10.63
N ARG A 93 -1.04 15.78 -10.41
CA ARG A 93 -0.98 14.66 -9.46
C ARG A 93 -1.31 15.11 -8.04
N LYS A 94 -0.75 16.25 -7.61
CA LYS A 94 -0.99 16.81 -6.28
C LYS A 94 -2.47 17.19 -6.08
N GLU A 95 -3.05 17.91 -7.03
CA GLU A 95 -4.46 18.32 -7.00
C GLU A 95 -5.38 17.09 -6.99
N LEU A 96 -5.09 16.09 -7.82
CA LEU A 96 -5.84 14.85 -7.90
C LEU A 96 -5.83 14.10 -6.56
N VAL A 97 -4.65 13.95 -5.94
CA VAL A 97 -4.51 13.30 -4.63
C VAL A 97 -5.29 14.06 -3.56
N THR A 98 -5.17 15.39 -3.50
CA THR A 98 -5.92 16.23 -2.56
C THR A 98 -7.42 16.03 -2.70
N ARG A 99 -7.92 16.01 -3.95
CA ARG A 99 -9.35 15.93 -4.22
C ARG A 99 -9.94 14.54 -3.96
N LEU A 100 -9.23 13.49 -4.36
CA LEU A 100 -9.62 12.12 -4.05
C LEU A 100 -9.56 11.86 -2.54
N GLY A 101 -8.55 12.41 -1.86
CA GLY A 101 -8.44 12.40 -0.40
C GLY A 101 -9.65 13.05 0.26
N ARG A 102 -10.04 14.26 -0.17
CA ARG A 102 -11.24 14.96 0.33
C ARG A 102 -12.51 14.15 0.11
N LYS A 103 -12.75 13.61 -1.08
CA LYS A 103 -13.95 12.79 -1.35
C LYS A 103 -14.01 11.52 -0.51
N ARG A 104 -12.86 10.86 -0.27
CA ARG A 104 -12.81 9.68 0.61
C ARG A 104 -13.12 10.06 2.06
N LEU A 105 -12.57 11.17 2.52
CA LEU A 105 -12.87 11.70 3.85
C LEU A 105 -14.36 12.02 3.98
N GLU A 106 -14.94 12.75 3.02
CA GLU A 106 -16.39 13.06 2.99
C GLU A 106 -17.24 11.78 3.02
N ALA A 107 -16.90 10.79 2.19
CA ALA A 107 -17.59 9.50 2.18
C ALA A 107 -17.46 8.76 3.52
N SER A 108 -16.27 8.78 4.14
CA SER A 108 -16.04 8.18 5.45
C SER A 108 -16.81 8.90 6.56
N MET A 109 -16.83 10.23 6.56
CA MET A 109 -17.62 11.03 7.51
C MET A 109 -19.13 10.79 7.33
N ALA A 110 -19.60 10.59 6.09
CA ALA A 110 -20.98 10.22 5.82
C ALA A 110 -21.32 8.81 6.33
N ALA A 111 -20.40 7.86 6.18
CA ALA A 111 -20.57 6.49 6.68
C ALA A 111 -20.49 6.39 8.22
N HIS A 112 -19.86 7.36 8.89
CA HIS A 112 -19.62 7.33 10.34
C HIS A 112 -20.09 8.62 11.04
N PRO A 113 -21.40 8.78 11.32
CA PRO A 113 -21.95 10.00 11.95
C PRO A 113 -21.31 10.36 13.29
N ARG A 114 -20.91 9.35 14.09
CA ARG A 114 -20.21 9.57 15.37
C ARG A 114 -18.84 10.21 15.19
N LEU A 115 -18.10 9.81 14.15
CA LEU A 115 -16.80 10.39 13.83
C LEU A 115 -16.96 11.86 13.42
N ARG A 116 -17.99 12.16 12.62
CA ARG A 116 -18.32 13.53 12.25
C ARG A 116 -18.64 14.39 13.47
N ALA A 117 -19.54 13.92 14.34
CA ALA A 117 -19.88 14.62 15.58
C ALA A 117 -18.64 14.86 16.45
N PHE A 118 -17.77 13.87 16.59
CA PHE A 118 -16.49 14.02 17.29
C PHE A 118 -15.60 15.12 16.67
N LEU A 119 -15.40 15.09 15.36
CA LEU A 119 -14.59 16.10 14.66
C LEU A 119 -15.16 17.52 14.82
N GLU A 120 -16.49 17.67 14.85
CA GLU A 120 -17.15 18.96 15.09
C GLU A 120 -16.93 19.50 16.52
N THR A 121 -16.58 18.65 17.49
CA THR A 121 -16.24 19.10 18.85
C THR A 121 -14.78 19.55 19.03
N LEU A 122 -13.90 19.25 18.06
CA LEU A 122 -12.48 19.60 18.14
C LEU A 122 -12.22 21.05 17.68
N PRO A 123 -11.26 21.75 18.30
CA PRO A 123 -10.72 23.00 17.76
C PRO A 123 -10.20 22.81 16.32
N GLU A 124 -10.31 23.86 15.50
CA GLU A 124 -9.87 23.85 14.10
C GLU A 124 -8.49 23.21 13.84
N PRO A 125 -7.42 23.55 14.58
CA PRO A 125 -6.10 22.95 14.34
C PRO A 125 -6.09 21.44 14.61
N GLU A 126 -6.65 20.98 15.73
CA GLU A 126 -6.71 19.57 16.09
C GLU A 126 -7.59 18.77 15.13
N ARG A 127 -8.70 19.36 14.70
CA ARG A 127 -9.58 18.77 13.70
C ARG A 127 -8.85 18.51 12.39
N MET A 128 -8.02 19.45 11.95
CA MET A 128 -7.25 19.31 10.72
C MET A 128 -6.20 18.20 10.84
N ASP A 129 -5.52 18.08 11.98
CA ASP A 129 -4.56 17.00 12.25
C ASP A 129 -5.22 15.62 12.21
N VAL A 130 -6.39 15.48 12.83
CA VAL A 130 -7.16 14.23 12.81
C VAL A 130 -7.66 13.92 11.39
N ILE A 131 -8.11 14.93 10.63
CA ILE A 131 -8.51 14.77 9.23
C ILE A 131 -7.33 14.30 8.37
N LEU A 132 -6.14 14.88 8.54
CA LEU A 132 -4.94 14.47 7.82
C LEU A 132 -4.55 13.03 8.17
N ALA A 133 -4.59 12.66 9.46
CA ALA A 133 -4.34 11.31 9.93
C ALA A 133 -5.34 10.29 9.33
N LEU A 134 -6.63 10.60 9.36
CA LEU A 134 -7.68 9.78 8.75
C LEU A 134 -7.51 9.66 7.23
N SER A 135 -7.14 10.73 6.54
CA SER A 135 -6.91 10.68 5.09
C SER A 135 -5.75 9.76 4.72
N ARG A 136 -4.75 9.64 5.60
CA ARG A 136 -3.62 8.72 5.45
C ARG A 136 -4.03 7.27 5.73
N ALA A 137 -4.83 7.05 6.78
CA ALA A 137 -5.33 5.72 7.16
C ALA A 137 -6.37 5.15 6.16
N LEU A 138 -7.20 6.02 5.57
CA LEU A 138 -8.26 5.66 4.61
C LEU A 138 -7.77 5.59 3.16
N ARG A 139 -6.45 5.69 2.92
CA ARG A 139 -5.93 5.28 1.62
C ARG A 139 -6.28 3.80 1.47
N PRO A 140 -6.94 3.39 0.36
CA PRO A 140 -7.20 1.98 0.13
C PRO A 140 -5.86 1.29 0.30
N GLU A 141 -5.80 0.35 1.25
CA GLU A 141 -4.59 -0.38 1.58
C GLU A 141 -4.18 -1.20 0.35
N GLY A 142 -3.51 -0.56 -0.59
CA GLY A 142 -2.37 -1.21 -1.20
C GLY A 142 -1.42 -1.54 -0.05
N PRO A 143 -0.74 -2.70 -0.09
CA PRO A 143 0.27 -3.04 0.91
C PRO A 143 1.09 -1.78 1.17
N PRO A 144 1.28 -1.38 2.45
CA PRO A 144 1.91 -0.10 2.80
C PRO A 144 3.11 0.00 1.91
N THR A 145 3.07 0.88 0.91
CA THR A 145 4.13 0.93 -0.09
C THR A 145 5.32 1.28 0.77
N PRO A 146 6.29 0.36 0.98
CA PRO A 146 7.33 0.59 1.95
C PRO A 146 7.89 1.95 1.55
N PRO A 147 7.85 2.93 2.47
CA PRO A 147 8.05 4.31 2.11
C PRO A 147 9.30 4.36 1.26
N ASN A 148 9.20 4.81 0.01
CA ASN A 148 10.37 4.93 -0.88
C ASN A 148 11.41 5.90 -0.27
N GLU A 149 11.05 6.56 0.85
CA GLU A 149 11.88 7.36 1.75
C GLU A 149 12.79 6.54 2.69
N SER A 150 12.56 5.24 2.89
CA SER A 150 13.48 4.37 3.66
C SER A 150 14.56 3.73 2.78
N ALA A 151 14.71 4.18 1.54
CA ALA A 151 15.88 3.88 0.74
C ALA A 151 17.10 4.45 1.49
N GLY A 152 17.86 3.57 2.15
CA GLY A 152 19.09 3.94 2.85
C GLY A 152 20.05 4.74 1.95
N PRO A 153 21.06 5.41 2.52
CA PRO A 153 22.01 6.20 1.74
C PRO A 153 22.66 5.40 0.59
N GLU A 154 22.88 4.10 0.79
CA GLU A 154 23.38 3.16 -0.22
C GLU A 154 22.45 3.02 -1.44
N THR A 155 21.15 2.83 -1.24
CA THR A 155 20.20 2.69 -2.37
C THR A 155 19.98 4.02 -3.10
N ARG A 156 20.16 5.16 -2.43
CA ARG A 156 20.17 6.47 -3.10
C ARG A 156 21.37 6.59 -4.04
N GLN A 157 22.58 6.28 -3.56
CA GLN A 157 23.80 6.31 -4.37
C GLN A 157 23.71 5.37 -5.58
N LEU A 158 23.29 4.11 -5.37
CA LEU A 158 23.10 3.16 -6.47
C LEU A 158 22.11 3.68 -7.53
N ARG A 159 21.03 4.35 -7.11
CA ARG A 159 20.05 4.93 -8.04
C ARG A 159 20.66 6.08 -8.85
N GLU A 160 21.47 6.92 -8.24
CA GLU A 160 22.19 8.01 -8.91
C GLU A 160 23.20 7.45 -9.93
N ASP A 161 23.99 6.45 -9.55
CA ASP A 161 24.94 5.77 -10.44
C ASP A 161 24.24 5.10 -11.63
N ILE A 162 23.16 4.36 -11.38
CA ILE A 162 22.33 3.74 -12.42
C ILE A 162 21.81 4.78 -13.41
N ASN A 163 21.29 5.90 -12.91
CA ASN A 163 20.76 6.97 -13.76
C ASN A 163 21.86 7.66 -14.57
N ARG A 164 23.05 7.88 -13.96
CA ARG A 164 24.23 8.41 -14.64
C ARG A 164 24.67 7.49 -15.78
N LEU A 165 24.94 6.21 -15.48
CA LEU A 165 25.39 5.22 -16.47
C LEU A 165 24.36 5.03 -17.60
N ALA A 166 23.07 4.98 -17.27
CA ALA A 166 22.01 4.90 -18.27
C ALA A 166 21.96 6.16 -19.17
N GLY A 167 22.25 7.34 -18.61
CA GLY A 167 22.38 8.58 -19.37
C GLY A 167 23.59 8.58 -20.31
N GLU A 168 24.74 8.10 -19.84
CA GLU A 168 25.96 7.97 -20.63
C GLU A 168 25.80 6.97 -21.77
N CYS A 169 25.24 5.78 -21.51
CA CYS A 169 24.91 4.77 -22.52
C CYS A 169 24.13 5.35 -23.72
N ARG A 170 23.21 6.30 -23.47
CA ARG A 170 22.38 6.93 -24.51
C ARG A 170 23.13 7.99 -25.31
N LYS A 171 24.15 8.63 -24.72
CA LYS A 171 24.91 9.72 -25.32
C LYS A 171 26.13 9.24 -26.09
N THR A 172 26.68 8.08 -25.74
CA THR A 172 27.89 7.53 -26.35
C THR A 172 27.59 6.93 -27.73
N ASP A 173 28.25 7.43 -28.77
CA ASP A 173 28.14 6.91 -30.14
C ASP A 173 29.08 5.71 -30.42
N ASP A 174 30.19 5.61 -29.69
CA ASP A 174 31.13 4.49 -29.82
C ASP A 174 30.53 3.17 -29.28
N PRO A 175 30.38 2.14 -30.13
CA PRO A 175 29.82 0.85 -29.70
C PRO A 175 30.65 0.16 -28.61
N ALA A 176 31.98 0.26 -28.64
CA ALA A 176 32.84 -0.43 -27.67
C ALA A 176 32.71 0.19 -26.27
N GLN A 177 32.69 1.52 -26.18
CA GLN A 177 32.44 2.21 -24.92
C GLN A 177 31.01 1.97 -24.42
N ARG A 178 30.01 1.94 -25.31
CA ARG A 178 28.62 1.64 -24.94
C ARG A 178 28.49 0.24 -24.32
N GLU A 179 29.17 -0.76 -24.86
CA GLU A 179 29.17 -2.12 -24.31
C GLU A 179 29.74 -2.16 -22.87
N LYS A 180 30.84 -1.45 -22.62
CA LYS A 180 31.43 -1.32 -21.28
C LYS A 180 30.46 -0.68 -20.28
N LEU A 181 29.83 0.44 -20.66
CA LEU A 181 28.85 1.12 -19.82
C LEU A 181 27.62 0.24 -19.53
N GLN A 182 27.18 -0.57 -20.51
CA GLN A 182 26.10 -1.53 -20.31
C GLN A 182 26.48 -2.67 -19.35
N ALA A 183 27.72 -3.16 -19.43
CA ALA A 183 28.22 -4.16 -18.48
C ALA A 183 28.24 -3.60 -17.05
N GLU A 184 28.73 -2.37 -16.87
CA GLU A 184 28.75 -1.70 -15.57
C GLU A 184 27.32 -1.43 -15.05
N LEU A 185 26.43 -0.95 -15.91
CA LEU A 185 25.01 -0.75 -15.57
C LEU A 185 24.35 -2.05 -15.12
N ARG A 186 24.65 -3.19 -15.77
CA ARG A 186 24.15 -4.50 -15.36
C ARG A 186 24.63 -4.88 -13.96
N VAL A 187 25.90 -4.64 -13.63
CA VAL A 187 26.44 -4.88 -12.29
C VAL A 187 25.70 -4.02 -11.25
N LYS A 188 25.53 -2.72 -11.50
CA LYS A 188 24.83 -1.81 -10.58
C LYS A 188 23.35 -2.15 -10.39
N LEU A 189 22.69 -2.62 -11.45
CA LEU A 189 21.31 -3.13 -11.35
C LEU A 189 21.24 -4.40 -10.50
N GLY A 190 22.22 -5.29 -10.62
CA GLY A 190 22.36 -6.46 -9.74
C GLY A 190 22.51 -6.06 -8.27
N GLU A 191 23.44 -5.15 -7.97
CA GLU A 191 23.64 -4.62 -6.61
C GLU A 191 22.33 -4.03 -6.03
N MET A 192 21.59 -3.24 -6.81
CA MET A 192 20.31 -2.68 -6.38
C MET A 192 19.25 -3.76 -6.11
N PHE A 193 19.24 -4.83 -6.90
CA PHE A 193 18.32 -5.95 -6.69
C PHE A 193 18.62 -6.65 -5.36
N ASP A 194 19.88 -7.03 -5.14
CA ASP A 194 20.33 -7.71 -3.92
C ASP A 194 20.07 -6.87 -2.66
N THR A 195 20.32 -5.56 -2.72
CA THR A 195 20.03 -4.66 -1.60
C THR A 195 18.53 -4.66 -1.25
N ARG A 196 17.66 -4.59 -2.27
CA ARG A 196 16.20 -4.63 -2.06
C ARG A 196 15.71 -5.98 -1.56
N GLU A 197 16.30 -7.07 -2.04
CA GLU A 197 16.01 -8.41 -1.55
C GLU A 197 16.33 -8.52 -0.07
N LYS A 198 17.53 -8.11 0.35
CA LYS A 198 17.94 -8.07 1.76
C LYS A 198 17.03 -7.18 2.62
N GLU A 199 16.61 -6.02 2.11
CA GLU A 199 15.64 -5.15 2.82
C GLU A 199 14.29 -5.86 3.02
N ARG A 200 13.80 -6.59 2.02
CA ARG A 200 12.57 -7.37 2.12
C ARG A 200 12.72 -8.54 3.10
N GLU A 201 13.83 -9.27 3.06
CA GLU A 201 14.13 -10.33 4.01
C GLU A 201 14.13 -9.82 5.46
N ARG A 202 14.79 -8.68 5.73
CA ARG A 202 14.77 -8.03 7.04
C ARG A 202 13.35 -7.66 7.46
N HIS A 203 12.55 -7.13 6.53
CA HIS A 203 11.17 -6.76 6.82
C HIS A 203 10.32 -8.00 7.16
N ILE A 204 10.43 -9.06 6.37
CA ILE A 204 9.73 -10.33 6.62
C ILE A 204 10.13 -10.89 7.99
N SER A 205 11.43 -10.91 8.30
CA SER A 205 11.95 -11.39 9.59
C SER A 205 11.38 -10.59 10.78
N ARG A 206 11.29 -9.26 10.66
CA ARG A 206 10.64 -8.41 11.66
C ARG A 206 9.17 -8.77 11.85
N ILE A 207 8.40 -8.89 10.76
CA ILE A 207 6.98 -9.25 10.81
C ILE A 207 6.81 -10.63 11.46
N GLN A 208 7.63 -11.62 11.09
CA GLN A 208 7.59 -12.95 11.70
C GLN A 208 7.85 -12.91 13.21
N SER A 209 8.79 -12.07 13.65
CA SER A 209 9.07 -11.87 15.08
C SER A 209 7.89 -11.23 15.82
N GLU A 210 7.22 -10.25 15.19
CA GLU A 210 6.00 -9.64 15.74
C GLU A 210 4.84 -10.64 15.84
N ILE A 211 4.64 -11.47 14.81
CA ILE A 211 3.64 -12.54 14.82
C ILE A 211 3.91 -13.52 15.97
N ALA A 212 5.16 -13.99 16.12
CA ALA A 212 5.53 -14.92 17.18
C ALA A 212 5.26 -14.32 18.58
N LYS A 213 5.59 -13.04 18.78
CA LYS A 213 5.29 -12.32 20.02
C LYS A 213 3.79 -12.23 20.30
N LEU A 214 2.98 -11.89 19.29
CA LEU A 214 1.53 -11.79 19.44
C LEU A 214 0.90 -13.15 19.76
N GLN A 215 1.38 -14.23 19.12
CA GLN A 215 0.98 -15.60 19.44
C GLN A 215 1.30 -15.92 20.91
N GLN A 216 2.54 -15.69 21.35
CA GLN A 216 2.93 -15.90 22.75
C GLN A 216 2.02 -15.15 23.74
N MET A 217 1.66 -13.89 23.44
CA MET A 217 0.74 -13.11 24.28
C MET A 217 -0.68 -13.73 24.31
N LEU A 218 -1.16 -14.24 23.18
CA LEU A 218 -2.45 -14.94 23.09
C LEU A 218 -2.45 -16.26 23.86
N GLU A 219 -1.42 -17.08 23.69
CA GLU A 219 -1.24 -18.32 24.45
C GLU A 219 -1.19 -18.05 25.96
N SER A 220 -0.41 -17.06 26.39
CA SER A 220 -0.34 -16.67 27.81
C SER A 220 -1.71 -16.24 28.35
N ARG A 221 -2.47 -15.44 27.58
CA ARG A 221 -3.82 -15.02 27.98
C ARG A 221 -4.82 -16.17 28.01
N ARG A 222 -4.69 -17.15 27.11
CA ARG A 222 -5.50 -18.37 27.10
C ARG A 222 -5.20 -19.23 28.34
N ALA A 223 -3.93 -19.37 28.71
CA ALA A 223 -3.53 -20.10 29.90
C ALA A 223 -4.07 -19.45 31.19
N SER A 224 -4.04 -18.13 31.27
CA SER A 224 -4.59 -17.37 32.41
C SER A 224 -6.09 -17.07 32.30
N ARG A 225 -6.83 -17.73 31.40
CA ARG A 225 -8.24 -17.41 31.14
C ARG A 225 -9.11 -17.50 32.38
N GLU A 226 -9.06 -18.62 33.10
CA GLU A 226 -9.92 -18.85 34.27
C GLU A 226 -9.58 -17.89 35.40
N GLU A 227 -8.29 -17.64 35.67
CA GLU A 227 -7.85 -16.64 36.67
C GLU A 227 -8.40 -15.24 36.35
N ILE A 228 -8.34 -14.82 35.09
CA ILE A 228 -8.90 -13.53 34.65
C ILE A 228 -10.42 -13.48 34.86
N ILE A 229 -11.12 -14.58 34.56
CA ILE A 229 -12.58 -14.68 34.75
C ILE A 229 -12.92 -14.64 36.24
N GLU A 230 -12.26 -15.41 37.09
CA GLU A 230 -12.49 -15.45 38.53
C GLU A 230 -12.21 -14.11 39.19
N ARG A 231 -11.10 -13.45 38.82
CA ARG A 231 -10.80 -12.10 39.31
C ARG A 231 -11.92 -11.13 38.94
N ARG A 232 -12.37 -11.18 37.69
CA ARG A 232 -13.44 -10.28 37.23
C ARG A 232 -14.79 -10.60 37.86
N LEU A 233 -15.09 -11.87 38.10
CA LEU A 233 -16.28 -12.31 38.80
C LEU A 233 -16.28 -11.74 40.22
N ARG A 234 -15.16 -11.90 40.95
CA ARG A 234 -14.97 -11.37 42.30
C ARG A 234 -15.18 -9.86 42.37
N GLU A 235 -14.52 -9.13 41.47
CA GLU A 235 -14.70 -7.67 41.35
C GLU A 235 -16.18 -7.30 41.20
N LEU A 236 -16.96 -8.05 40.40
CA LEU A 236 -18.37 -7.74 40.15
C LEU A 236 -19.33 -8.18 41.27
N THR A 237 -18.97 -9.17 42.08
CA THR A 237 -19.89 -9.75 43.08
C THR A 237 -19.62 -9.29 44.51
N GLU A 238 -18.37 -8.98 44.86
CA GLU A 238 -17.98 -8.73 46.26
C GLU A 238 -17.80 -7.24 46.58
N ASP A 239 -17.54 -6.40 45.58
CA ASP A 239 -17.25 -4.99 45.80
C ASP A 239 -18.47 -4.12 45.40
N GLU A 240 -19.45 -4.01 46.31
CA GLU A 240 -20.65 -3.16 46.15
C GLU A 240 -20.32 -1.67 45.92
N THR A 241 -19.06 -1.27 46.14
CA THR A 241 -18.63 0.13 46.07
C THR A 241 -17.84 0.49 44.82
N LEU A 242 -17.75 -0.39 43.81
CA LEU A 242 -17.14 -0.05 42.52
C LEU A 242 -17.92 1.07 41.81
N GLN A 243 -17.55 2.31 42.12
CA GLN A 243 -17.89 3.49 41.35
C GLN A 243 -17.08 3.47 40.06
N TRP A 244 -17.77 3.21 38.95
CA TRP A 244 -17.26 3.26 37.59
C TRP A 244 -16.88 4.68 37.17
#